data_AF-A0A1H7LSL9-F1
#
_entry.id   AF-A0A1H7LSL9-F1
#
_cell.length_a   1.000
_cell.length_b   1.000
_cell.length_c   1.000
_cell.angle_alpha   90.00
_cell.angle_beta   90.00
_cell.angle_gamma   90.00
#
_symmetry.space_group_name_H-M   'P 1'
#
loop_
_entity.id
_entity.type
_entity.pdbx_description
1 polymer ?
#
loop_
_entity_poly.entity_id
_entity_poly.type
_entity_poly.pdbx_seq_one_letter_code
_entity_poly.pdbx_strand_id
1 'polypeptide(L)'
;MKINARQLIAISLALFPAMAYANGGGSLLLLISAGVFVYGQIWILLVETLFLKRASGQGTSVSFKQVFLANLCSTIVVGFGLPLCLALITLGAMELPAPYGGYASLLGTWIYEGAPHLEYLGYVSIVWLFITLLLTVFCEKAFYQRYWRKVGFVPEFSVDRFIWQAHAVSYSGLLVVVLVMWRELLF
;
A
#
# COMPACT_ATOMS: atom_id res chain seq x y z
N MET A 1 13.14 22.36 -22.07
CA MET A 1 13.15 20.88 -22.09
C MET A 1 11.74 20.41 -21.72
N LYS A 2 11.00 19.71 -22.59
CA LYS A 2 9.64 19.23 -22.28
C LYS A 2 9.75 17.89 -21.57
N ILE A 3 9.49 17.86 -20.26
CA ILE A 3 9.42 16.61 -19.50
C ILE A 3 8.15 15.88 -19.94
N ASN A 4 8.30 14.67 -20.48
CA ASN A 4 7.15 13.85 -20.87
C ASN A 4 6.63 13.03 -19.66
N ALA A 5 5.42 12.48 -19.76
CA ALA A 5 4.79 11.76 -18.64
C ALA A 5 5.63 10.59 -18.10
N ARG A 6 6.38 9.90 -18.96
CA ARG A 6 7.28 8.80 -18.57
C ARG A 6 8.47 9.30 -17.75
N GLN A 7 9.07 10.42 -18.15
CA GLN A 7 10.15 11.07 -17.41
C GLN A 7 9.63 11.65 -16.10
N LEU A 8 8.41 12.18 -16.06
CA LEU A 8 7.83 12.70 -14.83
C LEU A 8 7.58 11.58 -13.81
N ILE A 9 7.06 10.43 -14.26
CA ILE A 9 6.90 9.21 -13.45
C ILE A 9 8.27 8.70 -12.97
N ALA A 10 9.26 8.57 -13.86
CA ALA A 10 10.60 8.13 -13.48
C ALA A 10 11.28 9.07 -12.49
N ILE A 11 11.15 10.39 -12.67
CA ILE A 11 11.69 11.41 -11.76
C ILE A 11 10.98 11.33 -10.40
N SER A 12 9.66 11.15 -10.36
CA SER A 12 8.95 11.01 -9.09
C SER A 12 9.25 9.66 -8.42
N LEU A 13 9.38 8.56 -9.16
CA LEU A 13 9.87 7.27 -8.65
C LEU A 13 11.29 7.35 -8.08
N ALA A 14 12.18 8.14 -8.69
CA ALA A 14 13.56 8.33 -8.24
C ALA A 14 13.69 9.30 -7.05
N LEU A 15 12.82 10.32 -6.96
CA LEU A 15 12.87 11.33 -5.90
C LEU A 15 12.38 10.79 -4.55
N PHE A 16 11.44 9.84 -4.53
CA PHE A 16 10.93 9.28 -3.27
C PHE A 16 12.03 8.56 -2.46
N PRO A 17 12.76 7.56 -3.02
CA PRO A 17 13.90 6.92 -2.34
C PRO A 17 15.01 7.90 -1.96
N ALA A 18 15.30 8.87 -2.84
CA ALA A 18 16.33 9.87 -2.60
C ALA A 18 16.00 10.79 -1.40
N MET A 19 14.73 11.14 -1.18
CA MET A 19 14.32 11.96 -0.03
C MET A 19 14.41 11.22 1.31
N ALA A 20 14.20 9.90 1.34
CA ALA A 20 14.37 9.10 2.55
C ALA A 20 15.86 8.97 2.95
N TYR A 21 16.75 8.88 1.96
CA TYR A 21 18.19 8.77 2.18
C TYR A 21 18.83 10.12 2.56
N ALA A 22 18.34 11.23 2.01
CA ALA A 22 18.95 12.56 2.20
C ALA A 22 18.69 13.22 3.57
N ASN A 23 17.75 12.71 4.38
CA ASN A 23 17.31 13.34 5.64
C ASN A 23 17.70 12.57 6.93
N GLY A 24 18.72 11.71 6.89
CA GLY A 24 19.17 10.94 8.07
C GLY A 24 18.42 9.62 8.28
N GLY A 25 17.67 9.17 7.27
CA GLY A 25 16.96 7.91 7.25
C GLY A 25 15.45 8.01 7.43
N GLY A 26 14.72 6.99 7.01
CA GLY A 26 13.25 6.99 7.04
C GLY A 26 12.65 5.59 6.91
N SER A 27 11.37 5.46 7.27
CA SER A 27 10.64 4.20 7.13
C SER A 27 10.37 3.90 5.65
N LEU A 28 11.02 2.87 5.13
CA LEU A 28 10.82 2.38 3.77
C LEU A 28 9.36 2.00 3.53
N LEU A 29 8.63 1.53 4.54
CA LEU A 29 7.21 1.21 4.42
C LEU A 29 6.34 2.43 4.09
N LEU A 30 6.59 3.57 4.72
CA LEU A 30 5.88 4.81 4.37
C LEU A 30 6.21 5.24 2.94
N LEU A 31 7.46 5.04 2.53
CA LEU A 31 7.92 5.36 1.19
C LEU A 31 7.28 4.46 0.11
N ILE A 32 7.34 3.15 0.31
CA ILE A 32 6.74 2.16 -0.59
C ILE A 32 5.23 2.39 -0.63
N SER A 33 4.58 2.55 0.52
CA SER A 33 3.12 2.78 0.59
C SER A 33 2.73 4.05 -0.15
N ALA A 34 3.50 5.14 -0.02
CA ALA A 34 3.24 6.38 -0.75
C ALA A 34 3.42 6.21 -2.27
N GLY A 35 4.49 5.55 -2.73
CA GLY A 35 4.73 5.31 -4.16
C GLY A 35 3.70 4.37 -4.78
N VAL A 36 3.47 3.22 -4.14
CA VAL A 36 2.41 2.26 -4.49
C VAL A 36 1.06 2.93 -4.54
N PHE A 37 0.76 3.83 -3.61
CA PHE A 37 -0.49 4.58 -3.61
C PHE A 37 -0.56 5.55 -4.81
N VAL A 38 0.43 6.43 -5.00
CA VAL A 38 0.40 7.43 -6.07
C VAL A 38 0.24 6.81 -7.47
N TYR A 39 0.93 5.70 -7.73
CA TYR A 39 0.91 5.07 -9.06
C TYR A 39 -0.13 3.95 -9.19
N GLY A 40 -0.35 3.18 -8.13
CA GLY A 40 -1.28 2.05 -8.12
C GLY A 40 -2.74 2.47 -8.04
N GLN A 41 -3.07 3.65 -7.49
CA GLN A 41 -4.46 4.04 -7.24
C GLN A 41 -5.32 4.07 -8.49
N ILE A 42 -4.78 4.53 -9.63
CA ILE A 42 -5.53 4.58 -10.89
C ILE A 42 -5.91 3.16 -11.33
N TRP A 43 -4.97 2.22 -11.24
CA TRP A 43 -5.19 0.82 -11.60
C TRP A 43 -6.21 0.16 -10.66
N ILE A 44 -6.02 0.33 -9.35
CA ILE A 44 -6.89 -0.23 -8.32
C ILE A 44 -8.33 0.27 -8.51
N LEU A 45 -8.50 1.59 -8.59
CA LEU A 45 -9.83 2.20 -8.78
C LEU A 45 -10.48 1.72 -10.07
N LEU A 46 -9.73 1.58 -11.16
CA LEU A 46 -10.26 1.10 -12.44
C LEU A 46 -10.74 -0.35 -12.33
N VAL A 47 -9.88 -1.26 -11.84
CA VAL A 47 -10.18 -2.70 -11.74
C VAL A 47 -11.36 -2.93 -10.80
N GLU A 48 -11.32 -2.37 -9.60
CA GLU A 48 -12.37 -2.56 -8.60
C GLU A 48 -13.70 -1.97 -9.06
N THR A 49 -13.69 -0.82 -9.73
CA THR A 49 -14.91 -0.22 -10.28
C THR A 49 -15.53 -1.11 -11.35
N LEU A 50 -14.72 -1.66 -12.27
CA LEU A 50 -15.19 -2.57 -13.31
C LEU A 50 -15.76 -3.87 -12.72
N PHE A 51 -15.08 -4.43 -11.72
CA PHE A 51 -15.56 -5.62 -11.01
C PHE A 51 -16.87 -5.36 -10.27
N LEU A 52 -16.94 -4.27 -9.49
CA LEU A 52 -18.13 -3.93 -8.72
C LEU A 52 -19.31 -3.64 -9.64
N LYS A 53 -19.08 -2.90 -10.73
CA LYS A 53 -20.11 -2.64 -11.75
C LYS A 53 -20.65 -3.95 -12.32
N ARG A 54 -19.77 -4.87 -12.70
CA ARG A 54 -20.15 -6.15 -13.30
C ARG A 54 -20.88 -7.05 -12.30
N ALA A 55 -20.48 -7.07 -11.04
CA ALA A 55 -21.08 -7.91 -10.01
C ALA A 55 -22.42 -7.36 -9.49
N SER A 56 -22.56 -6.04 -9.36
CA SER A 56 -23.74 -5.39 -8.76
C SER A 56 -24.78 -4.89 -9.76
N GLY A 57 -24.44 -4.81 -11.06
CA GLY A 57 -25.31 -4.21 -12.07
C GLY A 57 -25.51 -2.70 -11.94
N GLN A 58 -24.85 -2.04 -10.98
CA GLN A 58 -24.98 -0.61 -10.75
C GLN A 58 -24.29 0.23 -11.84
N GLY A 59 -24.72 1.48 -11.99
CA GLY A 59 -24.08 2.42 -12.91
C GLY A 59 -22.65 2.76 -12.52
N THR A 60 -21.79 3.06 -13.52
CA THR A 60 -20.35 3.33 -13.32
C THR A 60 -20.08 4.39 -12.25
N SER A 61 -20.85 5.48 -12.21
CA SER A 61 -20.67 6.56 -11.24
C SER A 61 -20.89 6.09 -9.79
N VAL A 62 -21.90 5.25 -9.58
CA VAL A 62 -22.23 4.72 -8.25
C VAL A 62 -21.16 3.72 -7.81
N SER A 63 -20.77 2.80 -8.68
CA SER A 63 -19.70 1.83 -8.40
C SER A 63 -18.37 2.53 -8.12
N PHE A 64 -18.00 3.53 -8.92
CA PHE A 64 -16.78 4.31 -8.73
C PHE A 64 -16.78 5.04 -7.39
N LYS A 65 -17.88 5.69 -7.00
CA LYS A 65 -17.97 6.39 -5.72
C LYS A 65 -17.78 5.45 -4.53
N GLN A 66 -18.37 4.25 -4.59
CA GLN A 66 -18.24 3.26 -3.52
C GLN A 66 -16.81 2.72 -3.42
N VAL A 67 -16.22 2.36 -4.56
CA VAL A 67 -14.82 1.93 -4.65
C VAL A 67 -13.89 3.02 -4.15
N PHE A 68 -14.04 4.25 -4.64
CA PHE A 68 -13.23 5.38 -4.21
C PHE A 68 -13.26 5.60 -2.69
N LEU A 69 -14.44 5.54 -2.07
CA LEU A 69 -14.57 5.69 -0.62
C LEU A 69 -13.96 4.52 0.16
N ALA A 70 -14.17 3.29 -0.31
CA ALA A 70 -13.56 2.10 0.29
C ALA A 70 -12.03 2.20 0.26
N ASN A 71 -11.49 2.52 -0.92
CA ASN A 71 -10.06 2.64 -1.16
C ASN A 71 -9.42 3.81 -0.40
N LEU A 72 -10.11 4.95 -0.32
CA LEU A 72 -9.68 6.09 0.50
C LEU A 72 -9.62 5.70 1.99
N CYS A 73 -10.63 4.98 2.48
CA CYS A 73 -10.68 4.53 3.87
C CYS A 73 -9.56 3.54 4.18
N SER A 74 -9.37 2.52 3.33
CA SER A 74 -8.32 1.52 3.50
C SER A 74 -6.92 2.14 3.37
N THR A 75 -6.72 3.11 2.49
CA THR A 75 -5.46 3.86 2.40
C THR A 75 -5.16 4.63 3.67
N ILE A 76 -6.12 5.39 4.20
CA ILE A 76 -5.90 6.19 5.41
C ILE A 76 -5.57 5.28 6.59
N VAL A 77 -6.34 4.21 6.77
CA VAL A 77 -6.23 3.32 7.93
C VAL A 77 -5.02 2.38 7.81
N VAL A 78 -4.89 1.70 6.66
CA VAL A 78 -3.89 0.65 6.44
C VAL A 78 -2.66 1.21 5.74
N GLY A 79 -2.83 1.98 4.67
CA GLY A 79 -1.71 2.51 3.88
C GLY A 79 -0.86 3.58 4.60
N PHE A 80 -1.48 4.40 5.45
CA PHE A 80 -0.78 5.42 6.24
C PHE A 80 -0.81 5.14 7.74
N GLY A 81 -1.99 4.82 8.29
CA GLY A 81 -2.16 4.64 9.74
C GLY A 81 -1.26 3.55 10.31
N LEU A 82 -1.23 2.37 9.68
CA LEU A 82 -0.40 1.26 10.14
C LEU A 82 1.10 1.55 10.02
N PRO A 83 1.66 1.96 8.85
CA PRO A 83 3.06 2.34 8.76
C PRO A 83 3.47 3.46 9.71
N LEU A 84 2.61 4.45 9.94
CA LEU A 84 2.87 5.53 10.89
C LEU A 84 2.93 5.01 12.32
N CYS A 85 1.96 4.21 12.76
CA CYS A 85 1.96 3.59 14.09
C CYS A 85 3.21 2.71 14.27
N LEU A 86 3.55 1.91 13.27
CA LEU A 86 4.72 1.04 13.30
C LEU A 86 6.01 1.87 13.40
N ALA A 87 6.14 2.94 12.60
CA ALA A 87 7.29 3.83 12.65
C ALA A 87 7.44 4.46 14.04
N LEU A 88 6.36 4.95 14.65
CA LEU A 88 6.41 5.54 15.99
C LEU A 88 6.81 4.52 17.07
N ILE A 89 6.25 3.31 17.04
CA ILE A 89 6.58 2.24 18.00
C ILE A 89 8.04 1.82 17.84
N THR A 90 8.48 1.62 16.59
CA THR A 90 9.84 1.14 16.31
C THR A 90 10.89 2.21 16.59
N LEU A 91 10.58 3.50 16.38
CA LEU A 91 11.45 4.61 16.77
C LEU A 91 11.78 4.57 18.27
N GLY A 92 10.77 4.36 19.13
CA GLY A 92 11.00 4.22 20.57
C GLY A 92 11.71 2.93 20.95
N ALA A 93 11.51 1.85 20.19
CA ALA A 93 12.12 0.55 20.45
C ALA A 93 13.56 0.42 19.93
N MET A 94 14.01 1.32 19.06
CA MET A 94 15.39 1.35 18.56
C MET A 94 16.43 1.64 19.65
N GLU A 95 16.03 2.32 20.72
CA GLU A 95 16.87 2.60 21.90
C GLU A 95 17.09 1.37 22.80
N LEU A 96 16.44 0.24 22.51
CA LEU A 96 16.63 -0.99 23.29
C LEU A 96 18.03 -1.59 23.06
N PRO A 97 18.60 -2.25 24.09
CA PRO A 97 19.92 -2.88 23.97
C PRO A 97 19.94 -3.94 22.87
N ALA A 98 21.13 -4.19 22.33
CA ALA A 98 21.33 -5.22 21.32
C ALA A 98 20.87 -6.61 21.81
N PRO A 99 20.23 -7.43 20.96
CA PRO A 99 19.95 -7.20 19.53
C PRO A 99 18.59 -6.52 19.25
N TYR A 100 17.82 -6.16 20.27
CA TYR A 100 16.41 -5.78 20.13
C TYR A 100 16.19 -4.49 19.34
N GLY A 101 17.04 -3.47 19.53
CA GLY A 101 16.97 -2.23 18.75
C GLY A 101 17.19 -2.44 17.25
N GLY A 102 18.06 -3.39 16.88
CA GLY A 102 18.31 -3.75 15.48
C GLY A 102 17.12 -4.45 14.83
N TYR A 103 16.46 -5.36 15.54
CA TYR A 103 15.21 -5.97 15.05
C TYR A 103 14.06 -4.97 14.96
N ALA A 104 13.97 -4.01 15.90
CA ALA A 104 12.97 -2.95 15.84
C ALA A 104 13.17 -2.04 14.62
N SER A 105 14.42 -1.66 14.32
CA SER A 105 14.78 -0.94 13.10
C SER A 105 14.37 -1.70 11.84
N LEU A 106 14.68 -3.00 11.77
CA LEU A 106 14.33 -3.87 10.65
C LEU A 106 12.81 -3.99 10.45
N LEU A 107 12.06 -4.23 11.53
CA LEU A 107 10.59 -4.35 11.49
C LEU A 107 9.93 -3.05 11.03
N GLY A 108 10.41 -1.91 11.52
CA GLY A 108 9.99 -0.57 11.07
C GLY A 108 10.48 -0.22 9.67
N THR A 109 11.33 -1.08 9.07
CA THR A 109 12.02 -0.91 7.79
C THR A 109 12.75 0.42 7.70
N TRP A 110 13.37 0.82 8.80
CA TRP A 110 14.15 2.04 8.86
C TRP A 110 15.43 1.87 8.04
N ILE A 111 15.63 2.73 7.04
CA ILE A 111 16.88 2.80 6.29
C ILE A 111 17.65 4.00 6.82
N TYR A 112 18.86 3.78 7.34
CA TYR A 112 19.83 4.81 7.73
C TYR A 112 21.26 4.26 7.57
N GLU A 113 22.26 5.13 7.64
CA GLU A 113 23.66 4.75 7.50
C GLU A 113 24.10 3.84 8.67
N GLY A 114 24.54 2.61 8.36
CA GLY A 114 24.88 1.61 9.38
C GLY A 114 23.69 0.83 9.96
N ALA A 115 22.51 0.88 9.32
CA ALA A 115 21.36 0.08 9.73
C ALA A 115 21.70 -1.43 9.73
N PRO A 116 21.38 -2.17 10.82
CA PRO A 116 21.59 -3.60 10.86
C PRO A 116 20.58 -4.31 9.94
N HIS A 117 20.97 -5.46 9.38
CA HIS A 117 20.08 -6.36 8.64
C HIS A 117 19.51 -5.78 7.32
N LEU A 118 20.20 -4.82 6.69
CA LEU A 118 19.79 -4.25 5.38
C LEU A 118 19.58 -5.33 4.31
N GLU A 119 20.35 -6.43 4.37
CA GLU A 119 20.22 -7.57 3.47
C GLU A 119 18.85 -8.27 3.52
N TYR A 120 18.07 -8.05 4.59
CA TYR A 120 16.74 -8.63 4.77
C TYR A 120 15.59 -7.69 4.39
N LEU A 121 15.85 -6.43 4.06
CA LEU A 121 14.81 -5.43 3.80
C LEU A 121 13.82 -5.86 2.72
N GLY A 122 14.28 -6.46 1.63
CA GLY A 122 13.40 -6.94 0.56
C GLY A 122 12.40 -8.00 1.04
N TYR A 123 12.85 -8.95 1.86
CA TYR A 123 11.97 -9.97 2.44
C TYR A 123 10.96 -9.35 3.40
N VAL A 124 11.41 -8.43 4.24
CA VAL A 124 10.54 -7.72 5.21
C VAL A 124 9.50 -6.87 4.47
N SER A 125 9.86 -6.20 3.38
CA SER A 125 8.92 -5.46 2.53
C SER A 125 7.88 -6.37 1.88
N ILE A 126 8.24 -7.58 1.43
CA ILE A 126 7.28 -8.56 0.88
C ILE A 126 6.32 -9.04 1.98
N VAL A 127 6.83 -9.34 3.17
CA VAL A 127 5.99 -9.72 4.32
C VAL A 127 5.01 -8.60 4.65
N TRP A 128 5.46 -7.36 4.68
CA TRP A 128 4.59 -6.22 4.91
C TRP A 128 3.58 -5.98 3.79
N LEU A 129 3.96 -6.17 2.53
CA LEU A 129 3.02 -6.10 1.42
C LEU A 129 1.88 -7.12 1.60
N PHE A 130 2.21 -8.33 2.06
CA PHE A 130 1.21 -9.35 2.37
C PHE A 130 0.33 -8.98 3.57
N ILE A 131 0.91 -8.45 4.66
CA ILE A 131 0.15 -7.96 5.82
C ILE A 131 -0.81 -6.83 5.41
N THR A 132 -0.32 -5.86 4.62
CA THR A 132 -1.10 -4.74 4.11
C THR A 132 -2.24 -5.22 3.21
N LEU A 133 -2.01 -6.22 2.35
CA LEU A 133 -3.08 -6.86 1.57
C LEU A 133 -4.18 -7.43 2.47
N LEU A 134 -3.82 -8.23 3.48
CA LEU A 134 -4.80 -8.86 4.38
C LEU A 134 -5.63 -7.80 5.15
N LEU A 135 -4.95 -6.77 5.65
CA LEU A 135 -5.60 -5.69 6.39
C LEU A 135 -6.49 -4.84 5.48
N THR A 136 -6.06 -4.59 4.23
CA THR A 136 -6.86 -3.87 3.23
C THR A 136 -8.14 -4.63 2.92
N VAL A 137 -8.05 -5.94 2.63
CA VAL A 137 -9.19 -6.82 2.40
C VAL A 137 -10.18 -6.79 3.58
N PHE A 138 -9.66 -6.88 4.80
CA PHE A 138 -10.50 -6.83 6.00
C PHE A 138 -11.17 -5.45 6.19
N CYS A 139 -10.40 -4.38 6.02
CA CYS A 139 -10.87 -3.00 6.15
C CYS A 139 -11.99 -2.69 5.14
N GLU A 140 -11.78 -3.03 3.88
CA GLU A 140 -12.76 -2.79 2.82
C GLU A 140 -13.99 -3.67 2.96
N LYS A 141 -13.84 -4.92 3.40
CA LYS A 141 -14.98 -5.78 3.74
C LYS A 141 -15.85 -5.13 4.80
N ALA A 142 -15.24 -4.66 5.88
CA ALA A 142 -15.95 -3.98 6.95
C ALA A 142 -16.63 -2.69 6.43
N PHE A 143 -15.94 -1.93 5.56
CA PHE A 143 -16.48 -0.74 4.93
C PHE A 143 -17.72 -1.07 4.08
N TYR A 144 -17.64 -2.01 3.14
CA TYR A 144 -18.75 -2.38 2.27
C TYR A 144 -19.93 -2.91 3.06
N GLN A 145 -19.70 -3.81 4.02
CA GLN A 145 -20.76 -4.35 4.87
C GLN A 145 -21.50 -3.26 5.67
N ARG A 146 -20.76 -2.27 6.20
CA ARG A 146 -21.35 -1.16 6.96
C ARG A 146 -22.05 -0.17 6.03
N TYR A 147 -21.42 0.18 4.91
CA TYR A 147 -21.93 1.14 3.95
C TYR A 147 -23.20 0.63 3.28
N TRP A 148 -23.20 -0.60 2.74
CA TRP A 148 -24.35 -1.19 2.08
C TRP A 148 -25.54 -1.40 3.01
N ARG A 149 -25.29 -1.79 4.27
CA ARG A 149 -26.33 -1.81 5.30
C ARG A 149 -26.96 -0.44 5.51
N LYS A 150 -26.16 0.63 5.53
CA LYS A 150 -26.64 2.00 5.71
C LYS A 150 -27.46 2.50 4.52
N VAL A 151 -27.10 2.12 3.30
CA VAL A 151 -27.81 2.55 2.08
C VAL A 151 -28.92 1.57 1.65
N GLY A 152 -29.17 0.51 2.43
CA GLY A 152 -30.19 -0.49 2.12
C GLY A 152 -29.86 -1.37 0.91
N PHE A 153 -28.59 -1.44 0.49
CA PHE A 153 -28.16 -2.30 -0.60
C PHE A 153 -27.92 -3.73 -0.09
N VAL A 154 -28.55 -4.71 -0.74
CA VAL A 154 -28.36 -6.13 -0.47
C VAL A 154 -27.64 -6.74 -1.67
N PRO A 155 -26.36 -7.15 -1.54
CA PRO A 155 -25.63 -7.75 -2.65
C PRO A 155 -26.18 -9.15 -2.96
N GLU A 156 -26.46 -9.41 -4.23
CA GLU A 156 -26.82 -10.76 -4.72
C GLU A 156 -25.59 -11.69 -4.85
N PHE A 157 -24.39 -11.12 -4.70
CA PHE A 157 -23.12 -11.82 -4.81
C PHE A 157 -22.41 -11.94 -3.46
N SER A 158 -21.44 -12.87 -3.38
CA SER A 158 -20.58 -13.00 -2.20
C SER A 158 -19.59 -11.85 -2.12
N VAL A 159 -19.75 -11.00 -1.10
CA VAL A 159 -18.84 -9.87 -0.81
C VAL A 159 -17.40 -10.35 -0.62
N ASP A 160 -17.22 -11.48 0.05
CA ASP A 160 -15.90 -12.07 0.29
C ASP A 160 -15.19 -12.44 -1.01
N ARG A 161 -15.87 -13.16 -1.91
CA ARG A 161 -15.30 -13.53 -3.20
C ARG A 161 -14.96 -12.29 -4.04
N PHE A 162 -15.86 -11.30 -4.05
CA PHE A 162 -15.66 -10.04 -4.77
C PHE A 162 -14.39 -9.32 -4.31
N ILE A 163 -14.23 -9.10 -3.00
CA ILE A 163 -13.09 -8.37 -2.45
C ILE A 163 -11.79 -9.14 -2.74
N TRP A 164 -11.75 -10.44 -2.48
CA TRP A 164 -10.54 -11.23 -2.75
C TRP A 164 -10.15 -11.24 -4.21
N GLN A 165 -11.10 -11.35 -5.14
CA GLN A 165 -10.80 -11.31 -6.58
C GLN A 165 -10.29 -9.93 -7.02
N ALA A 166 -10.96 -8.87 -6.56
CA ALA A 166 -10.59 -7.51 -6.93
C ALA A 166 -9.19 -7.17 -6.40
N HIS A 167 -8.90 -7.52 -5.14
CA HIS A 167 -7.58 -7.32 -4.53
C HIS A 167 -6.51 -8.22 -5.12
N ALA A 168 -6.80 -9.48 -5.48
CA ALA A 168 -5.83 -10.34 -6.15
C ALA A 168 -5.36 -9.73 -7.49
N VAL A 169 -6.30 -9.19 -8.29
CA VAL A 169 -5.97 -8.53 -9.56
C VAL A 169 -5.23 -7.22 -9.32
N SER A 170 -5.72 -6.37 -8.41
CA SER A 170 -5.09 -5.10 -8.05
C SER A 170 -3.65 -5.29 -7.52
N TYR A 171 -3.45 -6.24 -6.61
CA TYR A 171 -2.15 -6.51 -6.00
C TYR A 171 -1.19 -7.26 -6.91
N SER A 172 -1.68 -8.04 -7.88
CA SER A 172 -0.80 -8.61 -8.91
C SER A 172 -0.14 -7.50 -9.75
N GLY A 173 -0.89 -6.43 -10.07
CA GLY A 173 -0.34 -5.24 -10.72
C GLY A 173 0.65 -4.49 -9.84
N LEU A 174 0.34 -4.33 -8.55
CA LEU A 174 1.25 -3.71 -7.58
C LEU A 174 2.54 -4.48 -7.37
N LEU A 175 2.48 -5.81 -7.35
CA LEU A 175 3.67 -6.65 -7.22
C LEU A 175 4.64 -6.40 -8.38
N VAL A 176 4.14 -6.25 -9.61
CA VAL A 176 4.98 -5.88 -10.77
C VAL A 176 5.65 -4.53 -10.55
N VAL A 177 4.93 -3.53 -10.04
CA VAL A 177 5.49 -2.20 -9.73
C VAL A 177 6.59 -2.31 -8.68
N VAL A 178 6.35 -3.03 -7.58
CA VAL A 178 7.33 -3.26 -6.52
C VAL A 178 8.57 -3.97 -7.05
N LEU A 179 8.41 -5.02 -7.87
CA LEU A 179 9.52 -5.76 -8.46
C LEU A 179 10.37 -4.90 -9.41
N VAL A 180 9.73 -4.04 -10.23
CA VAL A 180 10.44 -3.11 -11.11
C VAL A 180 11.20 -2.06 -10.30
N MET A 181 10.56 -1.45 -9.30
CA MET A 181 11.21 -0.48 -8.41
C MET A 181 12.40 -1.09 -7.67
N TRP A 182 12.28 -2.34 -7.20
CA TRP A 182 13.34 -3.03 -6.49
C TRP A 182 14.53 -3.38 -7.39
N ARG A 183 14.25 -3.73 -8.65
CA ARG A 183 15.30 -3.96 -9.66
C ARG A 183 16.14 -2.70 -9.89
N GLU A 184 15.54 -1.52 -9.92
CA GLU A 184 16.28 -0.26 -10.09
C GLU A 184 17.00 0.23 -8.83
N LEU A 185 16.63 -0.28 -7.65
CA LEU A 185 17.29 0.02 -6.38
C LEU A 185 18.48 -0.91 -6.08
N LEU A 186 18.47 -2.13 -6.62
CA LEU A 186 19.51 -3.15 -6.40
C LEU A 186 20.58 -3.21 -7.51
N PHE A 187 20.40 -2.52 -8.64
CA PHE A 187 21.31 -2.51 -9.79
C PHE A 187 21.53 -1.09 -10.30
#